data_AF-A0A529Y4Y9-F1
#
_entry.id   AF-A0A529Y4Y9-F1
#
_cell.length_a   1.000
_cell.length_b   1.000
_cell.length_c   1.000
_cell.angle_alpha   90.00
_cell.angle_beta   90.00
_cell.angle_gamma   90.00
#
_symmetry.space_group_name_H-M   'P 1'
#
loop_
_entity.id
_entity.type
_entity.pdbx_description
1 polymer ?
#
loop_
_entity_poly.entity_id
_entity_poly.type
_entity_poly.pdbx_seq_one_letter_code
_entity_poly.pdbx_strand_id
1 'polypeptide(L)'
;MKKYILLFLGIALAAAVTIADAATMVPPGNRNAVQPDIPGASSRRTQATNTTFQAKYRKVYALLQNDAELRGKIRKVAAAYGIDPMHIVGAIVGEHTY
;
A
#
# COMPACT_ATOMS: atom_id res chain seq x y z
N MET A 1 -27.72 -2.96 -39.56
CA MET A 1 -27.84 -3.87 -38.40
C MET A 1 -26.54 -4.65 -38.17
N LYS A 2 -26.22 -5.67 -38.99
CA LYS A 2 -25.05 -6.56 -38.79
C LYS A 2 -23.68 -5.83 -38.77
N LYS A 3 -23.49 -4.81 -39.63
CA LYS A 3 -22.27 -3.99 -39.66
C LYS A 3 -22.07 -3.14 -38.39
N TYR A 4 -23.15 -2.61 -37.81
CA TYR A 4 -23.08 -1.83 -36.57
C TYR A 4 -22.84 -2.71 -35.35
N ILE A 5 -23.38 -3.94 -35.35
CA ILE A 5 -23.10 -4.94 -34.32
C ILE A 5 -21.62 -5.35 -34.34
N LEU A 6 -21.06 -5.59 -35.53
CA LEU A 6 -19.64 -5.92 -35.68
C LEU A 6 -18.73 -4.75 -35.26
N LEU A 7 -19.12 -3.51 -35.55
CA LEU A 7 -18.41 -2.31 -35.11
C LEU A 7 -18.44 -2.16 -33.58
N PHE A 8 -19.61 -2.31 -32.96
CA PHE A 8 -19.75 -2.27 -31.50
C PHE A 8 -18.96 -3.39 -30.81
N LEU A 9 -18.98 -4.60 -31.38
CA LEU A 9 -18.22 -5.72 -30.86
C LEU A 9 -16.70 -5.50 -30.97
N GLY A 10 -16.24 -4.89 -32.08
CA GLY A 10 -14.84 -4.51 -32.26
C GLY A 10 -14.37 -3.45 -31.26
N ILE A 11 -15.19 -2.43 -30.98
CA ILE A 11 -14.89 -1.39 -30.00
C ILE A 11 -14.87 -1.98 -28.57
N ALA A 12 -15.81 -2.87 -28.24
CA ALA A 12 -15.85 -3.54 -26.95
C ALA A 12 -14.63 -4.46 -26.73
N LEU A 13 -14.18 -5.18 -27.76
CA LEU A 13 -12.96 -5.99 -27.70
C LEU A 13 -11.72 -5.12 -27.53
N ALA A 14 -11.61 -4.01 -28.26
CA ALA A 14 -10.48 -3.09 -28.14
C ALA A 14 -10.40 -2.45 -26.74
N ALA A 15 -11.54 -2.12 -26.13
CA ALA A 15 -11.61 -1.61 -24.76
C ALA A 15 -11.28 -2.67 -23.69
N ALA A 16 -11.37 -3.95 -24.02
CA ALA A 16 -11.02 -5.05 -23.10
C ALA A 16 -9.50 -5.37 -23.11
N VAL A 17 -8.71 -4.84 -24.04
CA VAL A 17 -7.25 -5.08 -24.17
C VAL A 17 -6.42 -4.08 -23.34
N THR A 18 -7.01 -3.42 -22.35
CA THR A 18 -6.26 -2.56 -21.42
C THR A 18 -6.38 -3.08 -20.00
N ILE A 19 -5.71 -4.18 -19.71
CA ILE A 19 -5.55 -4.67 -18.33
C ILE A 19 -4.12 -5.20 -18.15
N ALA A 20 -3.45 -4.66 -17.13
CA ALA A 20 -2.23 -5.16 -16.49
C ALA A 20 -0.86 -4.81 -17.10
N ASP A 21 -0.52 -3.51 -17.14
CA ASP A 21 0.88 -3.06 -17.27
C ASP A 21 1.35 -2.13 -16.13
N ALA A 22 0.66 -2.16 -14.99
CA ALA A 22 1.01 -1.35 -13.81
C ALA A 22 1.62 -2.17 -12.66
N ALA A 23 2.04 -3.41 -12.90
CA ALA A 23 2.89 -4.14 -11.96
C ALA A 23 4.35 -3.82 -12.30
N THR A 24 4.85 -2.67 -11.85
CA THR A 24 6.31 -2.44 -11.89
C THR A 24 6.95 -3.56 -11.09
N MET A 25 7.61 -4.47 -11.80
CA MET A 25 8.31 -5.59 -11.19
C MET A 25 9.33 -5.01 -10.21
N VAL A 26 9.08 -5.20 -8.91
CA VAL A 26 9.99 -4.80 -7.84
C VAL A 26 11.41 -5.28 -8.23
N PRO A 27 12.42 -4.40 -8.27
CA PRO A 27 13.76 -4.78 -8.72
C PRO A 27 14.31 -5.98 -7.95
N PRO A 28 15.16 -6.82 -8.57
CA PRO A 28 15.94 -7.82 -7.87
C PRO A 28 16.65 -7.21 -6.65
N GLY A 29 16.52 -7.84 -5.48
CA GLY A 29 17.06 -7.33 -4.20
C GLY A 29 16.02 -6.65 -3.29
N ASN A 30 14.93 -6.11 -3.84
CA ASN A 30 13.79 -5.60 -3.06
C ASN A 30 12.71 -6.68 -2.84
N ARG A 31 13.02 -7.92 -3.21
CA ARG A 31 12.20 -9.11 -3.00
C ARG A 31 12.97 -10.05 -2.10
N ASN A 32 12.61 -10.09 -0.82
CA ASN A 32 13.16 -11.10 0.08
C ASN A 32 12.10 -12.18 0.28
N ALA A 33 12.47 -13.44 0.02
CA ALA A 33 11.58 -14.58 0.27
C ALA A 33 11.28 -14.76 1.76
N VAL A 34 12.18 -14.25 2.61
CA VAL A 34 12.09 -14.24 4.06
C VAL A 34 12.21 -12.82 4.55
N GLN A 35 11.38 -12.43 5.51
CA GLN A 35 11.47 -11.13 6.16
C GLN A 35 12.83 -11.00 6.86
N PRO A 36 13.64 -9.96 6.59
CA PRO A 36 14.87 -9.73 7.33
C PRO A 36 14.59 -9.48 8.81
N ASP A 37 15.58 -9.78 9.64
CA ASP A 37 15.49 -9.54 11.08
C ASP A 37 15.27 -8.07 11.40
N ILE A 38 14.55 -7.82 12.49
CA ILE A 38 14.30 -6.47 12.98
C ILE A 38 15.64 -5.89 13.48
N PRO A 39 16.03 -4.70 13.03
CA PRO A 39 17.28 -4.07 13.48
C PRO A 39 17.36 -3.97 15.01
N GLY A 40 18.52 -4.32 15.59
CA GLY A 40 18.69 -4.31 17.05
C GLY A 40 18.42 -2.96 17.72
N ALA A 41 18.62 -1.84 16.99
CA ALA A 41 18.27 -0.51 17.47
C ALA A 41 16.76 -0.33 17.71
N SER A 42 15.91 -0.86 16.82
CA SER A 42 14.45 -0.83 16.97
C SER A 42 14.00 -1.63 18.19
N SER A 43 14.61 -2.80 18.42
CA SER A 43 14.36 -3.62 19.61
C SER A 43 14.76 -2.89 20.90
N ARG A 44 15.96 -2.29 20.95
CA ARG A 44 16.44 -1.54 22.12
C ARG A 44 15.55 -0.35 22.45
N ARG A 45 15.13 0.43 21.45
CA ARG A 45 14.21 1.57 21.67
C ARG A 45 12.86 1.12 22.21
N THR A 46 12.31 0.05 21.63
CA THR A 46 11.02 -0.51 22.06
C THR A 46 11.09 -0.98 23.53
N GLN A 47 12.17 -1.66 23.91
CA GLN A 47 12.43 -2.05 25.30
C GLN A 47 12.62 -0.84 26.23
N ALA A 48 13.38 0.17 25.81
CA ALA A 48 13.61 1.39 26.60
C ALA A 48 12.31 2.15 26.91
N THR A 49 11.29 2.01 26.06
CA THR A 49 9.95 2.58 26.28
C THR A 49 8.97 1.65 27.00
N ASN A 50 9.45 0.51 27.54
CA ASN A 50 8.62 -0.51 28.21
C ASN A 50 7.40 -0.94 27.37
N THR A 51 7.60 -1.13 26.06
CA THR A 51 6.52 -1.51 25.13
C THR A 51 6.91 -2.71 24.28
N THR A 52 5.99 -3.15 23.41
CA THR A 52 6.22 -4.24 22.45
C THR A 52 5.87 -3.78 21.05
N PHE A 53 6.44 -4.43 20.02
CA PHE A 53 6.07 -4.15 18.64
C PHE A 53 4.57 -4.32 18.40
N GLN A 54 3.94 -5.34 19.00
CA GLN A 54 2.50 -5.56 18.93
C GLN A 54 1.70 -4.42 19.58
N ALA A 55 2.17 -3.87 20.71
CA ALA A 55 1.53 -2.71 21.33
C ALA A 55 1.66 -1.45 20.45
N LYS A 56 2.85 -1.22 19.86
CA LYS A 56 3.08 -0.13 18.89
C LYS A 56 2.18 -0.27 17.66
N TYR A 57 2.09 -1.46 17.09
CA TYR A 57 1.20 -1.77 15.97
C TYR A 57 -0.27 -1.47 16.30
N ARG A 58 -0.79 -1.98 17.43
CA ARG A 58 -2.18 -1.74 17.84
C ARG A 58 -2.48 -0.25 18.01
N LYS A 59 -1.51 0.52 18.54
CA LYS A 59 -1.65 1.97 18.70
C LYS A 59 -1.80 2.68 17.34
N VAL A 60 -0.94 2.35 16.38
CA VAL A 60 -0.97 2.95 15.04
C VAL A 60 -2.22 2.52 14.28
N TYR A 61 -2.60 1.24 14.39
CA TYR A 61 -3.84 0.72 13.81
C TYR A 61 -5.06 1.46 14.37
N ALA A 62 -5.15 1.63 15.68
CA ALA A 62 -6.23 2.38 16.31
C ALA A 62 -6.27 3.85 15.88
N LEU A 63 -5.12 4.50 15.70
CA LEU A 63 -5.05 5.86 15.15
C LEU A 63 -5.66 5.92 13.75
N LEU A 64 -5.24 5.03 12.85
CA LEU A 64 -5.74 4.97 11.48
C LEU A 64 -7.24 4.61 11.41
N GLN A 65 -7.70 3.70 12.27
CA GLN A 65 -9.10 3.29 12.33
C GLN A 65 -10.00 4.46 12.76
N ASN A 66 -9.59 5.20 13.79
CA ASN A 66 -10.45 6.18 14.44
C ASN A 66 -10.33 7.59 13.85
N ASP A 67 -9.23 7.91 13.17
CA ASP A 67 -9.01 9.24 12.60
C ASP A 67 -9.42 9.30 11.12
N ALA A 68 -10.63 9.81 10.86
CA ALA A 68 -11.13 10.02 9.50
C ALA A 68 -10.41 11.15 8.75
N GLU A 69 -9.92 12.17 9.46
CA GLU A 69 -9.20 13.31 8.88
C GLU A 69 -7.83 12.88 8.37
N LEU A 70 -7.09 12.11 9.18
CA LEU A 70 -5.83 11.49 8.79
C LEU A 70 -6.00 10.62 7.55
N ARG A 71 -7.01 9.74 7.53
CA ARG A 71 -7.32 8.94 6.33
C ARG A 71 -7.65 9.82 5.12
N GLY A 72 -8.31 10.97 5.33
CA GLY A 72 -8.54 11.98 4.30
C GLY A 72 -7.24 12.57 3.74
N LYS A 73 -6.29 12.95 4.61
CA LYS A 73 -4.97 13.46 4.23
C LYS A 73 -4.17 12.41 3.45
N ILE A 74 -4.18 11.16 3.90
CA ILE A 74 -3.53 10.04 3.21
C ILE A 74 -4.07 9.90 1.78
N ARG A 75 -5.41 9.85 1.60
CA ARG A 75 -6.02 9.77 0.27
C ARG A 75 -5.65 10.97 -0.61
N LYS A 76 -5.63 12.18 -0.05
CA LYS A 76 -5.26 13.40 -0.78
C LYS A 76 -3.83 13.34 -1.30
N VAL A 77 -2.88 12.93 -0.46
CA VAL A 77 -1.46 12.79 -0.84
C VAL A 77 -1.30 11.65 -1.85
N ALA A 78 -1.93 10.50 -1.61
CA ALA A 78 -1.91 9.37 -2.53
C ALA A 78 -2.39 9.76 -3.93
N ALA A 79 -3.49 10.52 -4.03
CA ALA A 79 -4.00 11.04 -5.28
C ALA A 79 -3.04 12.04 -5.96
N ALA A 80 -2.37 12.90 -5.19
CA ALA A 80 -1.40 13.86 -5.73
C ALA A 80 -0.18 13.19 -6.38
N TYR A 81 0.21 12.01 -5.90
CA TYR A 81 1.36 11.25 -6.41
C TYR A 81 0.97 10.05 -7.27
N GLY A 82 -0.33 9.79 -7.48
CA GLY A 82 -0.81 8.66 -8.27
C GLY A 82 -0.46 7.29 -7.68
N ILE A 83 -0.36 7.17 -6.35
CA ILE A 83 -0.04 5.90 -5.66
C ILE A 83 -1.26 5.35 -4.92
N ASP A 84 -1.32 4.03 -4.71
CA ASP A 84 -2.33 3.44 -3.83
C ASP A 84 -2.13 3.96 -2.39
N PRO A 85 -3.15 4.56 -1.74
CA PRO A 85 -3.06 5.03 -0.36
C PRO A 85 -2.62 3.94 0.62
N MET A 86 -2.81 2.67 0.28
CA MET A 86 -2.40 1.53 1.10
C MET A 86 -0.88 1.43 1.24
N HIS A 87 -0.10 1.92 0.26
CA HIS A 87 1.35 2.02 0.39
C HIS A 87 1.77 3.02 1.47
N ILE A 88 1.10 4.18 1.55
CA ILE A 88 1.37 5.19 2.57
C ILE A 88 1.04 4.63 3.96
N VAL A 89 -0.10 3.97 4.11
CA VAL A 89 -0.48 3.32 5.36
C VAL A 89 0.53 2.24 5.77
N GLY A 90 0.95 1.40 4.82
CA GLY A 90 1.97 0.38 5.07
C GLY A 90 3.29 0.98 5.57
N ALA A 91 3.72 2.10 4.97
CA ALA A 91 4.91 2.83 5.41
C ALA A 91 4.76 3.38 6.84
N ILE A 92 3.62 4.03 7.15
CA ILE A 92 3.34 4.56 8.49
C ILE A 92 3.36 3.44 9.53
N VAL A 93 2.69 2.31 9.25
CA VAL A 93 2.65 1.16 10.16
C VAL A 93 4.06 0.59 10.36
N GLY A 94 4.85 0.42 9.30
CA GLY A 94 6.22 -0.08 9.39
C GLY A 94 7.11 0.82 10.25
N GLU A 95 7.16 2.12 9.92
CA GLU A 95 7.98 3.13 10.62
C GLU A 95 7.63 3.22 12.11
N HIS A 96 6.35 3.17 12.44
CA HIS A 96 5.90 3.37 13.82
C HIS A 96 5.80 2.06 14.62
N THR A 97 5.90 0.91 13.97
CA THR A 97 5.95 -0.40 14.65
C THR A 97 7.36 -0.77 15.04
N TYR A 98 8.34 -0.65 14.14
CA TYR A 98 9.69 -1.22 14.32
C TYR A 98 10.72 -0.21 14.84
#